data_AF-A0A0Q7BG89-F1
#
_entry.id   AF-A0A0Q7BG89-F1
#
_cell.length_a   1.000
_cell.length_b   1.000
_cell.length_c   1.000
_cell.angle_alpha   90.00
_cell.angle_beta   90.00
_cell.angle_gamma   90.00
#
_symmetry.space_group_name_H-M   'P 1'
#
loop_
_entity.id
_entity.type
_entity.pdbx_description
1 polymer ?
#
loop_
_entity_poly.entity_id
_entity_poly.type
_entity_poly.pdbx_seq_one_letter_code
_entity_poly.pdbx_strand_id
1 'polypeptide(L)'
;MTEQQIRDGYARLDGALAPPMDTAERVGRRVAARRRRRRTAVAGVATLGVLAVGGTVVALASGDDGTAPSVASDTGSAPVSTLVMTRPDGSTYAFEDVTVTCTAPAWDDTEAAGRIWAFSPRHVEGGHAVEPFLYFQGVVDEIRGGRTVDVTSNGPDDNPAGALVLFMADSPDGTRRANEVSSTASGSGSGTVRVVRASCDPTPVLELEVDATLASELRGRDDLQVSGGLH
;
A
#
# COMPACT_ATOMS: atom_id res chain seq x y z
N MET A 1 -38.45 -28.94 -18.83
CA MET A 1 -37.12 -28.60 -18.26
C MET A 1 -36.09 -29.27 -19.14
N THR A 2 -35.19 -28.51 -19.76
CA THR A 2 -34.26 -29.03 -20.77
C THR A 2 -32.94 -29.46 -20.13
N GLU A 3 -32.22 -30.38 -20.77
CA GLU A 3 -30.93 -30.89 -20.28
C GLU A 3 -29.89 -29.77 -20.08
N GLN A 4 -29.98 -28.70 -20.88
CA GLN A 4 -29.18 -27.48 -20.71
C GLN A 4 -29.47 -26.75 -19.39
N GLN A 5 -30.75 -26.65 -18.98
CA GLN A 5 -31.12 -25.99 -17.72
C GLN A 5 -30.57 -26.73 -16.49
N ILE A 6 -30.44 -28.05 -16.58
CA ILE A 6 -29.85 -28.87 -15.53
C ILE A 6 -28.33 -28.67 -15.47
N ARG A 7 -27.64 -28.67 -16.62
CA ARG A 7 -26.20 -28.38 -16.70
C ARG A 7 -25.85 -26.99 -16.17
N ASP A 8 -26.62 -25.97 -16.53
CA ASP A 8 -26.44 -24.60 -16.05
C ASP A 8 -26.74 -24.43 -14.56
N GLY A 9 -27.58 -25.31 -14.01
CA GLY A 9 -27.85 -25.39 -12.57
C GLY A 9 -26.66 -25.96 -11.80
N TYR A 10 -26.10 -27.07 -12.27
CA TYR A 10 -24.93 -27.70 -11.64
C TYR A 10 -23.66 -26.85 -11.76
N ALA A 11 -23.43 -26.19 -12.89
CA ALA A 11 -22.30 -25.27 -13.05
C ALA A 11 -22.36 -24.08 -12.07
N ARG A 12 -23.56 -23.59 -11.75
CA ARG A 12 -23.76 -22.53 -10.74
C ARG A 12 -23.51 -23.03 -9.31
N LEU A 13 -23.85 -24.28 -9.02
CA LEU A 13 -23.61 -24.89 -7.71
C LEU A 13 -22.13 -25.22 -7.48
N ASP A 14 -21.42 -25.68 -8.51
CA ASP A 14 -19.97 -25.91 -8.46
C ASP A 14 -19.19 -24.61 -8.20
N GLY A 15 -19.62 -23.50 -8.82
CA GLY A 15 -19.04 -22.18 -8.56
C GLY A 15 -19.30 -21.66 -7.14
N ALA A 16 -20.39 -22.10 -6.49
CA ALA A 16 -20.74 -21.71 -5.13
C ALA A 16 -20.05 -22.57 -4.05
N LEU A 17 -19.59 -23.77 -4.41
CA LEU A 17 -18.89 -24.72 -3.55
C LEU A 17 -17.37 -24.68 -3.72
N ALA A 18 -16.85 -23.83 -4.60
CA ALA A 18 -15.42 -23.61 -4.74
C ALA A 18 -14.81 -23.15 -3.40
N PRO A 19 -13.66 -23.71 -2.97
CA PRO A 19 -13.00 -23.30 -1.75
C PRO A 19 -12.70 -21.79 -1.79
N PRO A 20 -12.77 -21.09 -0.64
CA PRO A 20 -12.52 -19.66 -0.59
C PRO A 20 -11.13 -19.37 -1.17
N MET A 21 -11.09 -18.57 -2.23
CA MET A 21 -9.86 -18.15 -2.89
C MET A 21 -8.85 -17.61 -1.88
N ASP A 22 -7.59 -17.99 -2.08
CA ASP A 22 -6.43 -17.47 -1.36
C ASP A 22 -6.45 -15.93 -1.38
N THR A 23 -6.18 -15.33 -0.22
CA THR A 23 -6.05 -13.88 0.01
C THR A 23 -5.04 -13.26 -0.97
N ALA A 24 -3.95 -13.97 -1.29
CA ALA A 24 -2.98 -13.54 -2.29
C ALA A 24 -3.58 -13.51 -3.72
N GLU A 25 -4.45 -14.48 -4.05
CA GLU A 25 -5.11 -14.55 -5.36
C GLU A 25 -6.22 -13.48 -5.52
N ARG A 26 -6.85 -13.05 -4.41
CA ARG A 26 -7.83 -11.95 -4.42
C ARG A 26 -7.20 -10.59 -4.65
N VAL A 27 -6.05 -10.31 -4.02
CA VAL A 27 -5.28 -9.09 -4.26
C VAL A 27 -4.82 -9.05 -5.71
N GLY A 28 -4.22 -10.15 -6.20
CA GLY A 28 -3.78 -10.27 -7.60
C GLY A 28 -4.91 -10.12 -8.63
N ARG A 29 -6.11 -10.68 -8.38
CA ARG A 29 -7.26 -10.50 -9.31
C ARG A 29 -7.81 -9.08 -9.31
N ARG A 30 -7.81 -8.36 -8.18
CA ARG A 30 -8.22 -6.94 -8.15
C ARG A 30 -7.23 -6.07 -8.92
N VAL A 31 -5.93 -6.32 -8.82
CA VAL A 31 -4.88 -5.64 -9.59
C VAL A 31 -4.99 -5.97 -11.10
N ALA A 32 -5.23 -7.24 -11.44
CA ALA A 32 -5.40 -7.69 -12.83
C ALA A 32 -6.68 -7.12 -13.50
N ALA A 33 -7.78 -7.01 -12.76
CA ALA A 33 -9.02 -6.37 -13.24
C ALA A 33 -8.82 -4.87 -13.53
N ARG A 34 -8.00 -4.18 -12.72
CA ARG A 34 -7.60 -2.78 -12.94
C ARG A 34 -6.72 -2.62 -14.19
N ARG A 35 -5.81 -3.58 -14.45
CA ARG A 35 -4.92 -3.58 -15.63
C ARG A 35 -5.65 -3.83 -16.95
N ARG A 36 -6.68 -4.70 -16.96
CA ARG A 36 -7.50 -4.95 -18.18
C ARG A 36 -8.31 -3.74 -18.63
N ARG A 37 -8.85 -2.94 -17.70
CA ARG A 37 -9.63 -1.73 -18.05
C ARG A 37 -8.75 -0.59 -18.60
N ARG A 38 -7.48 -0.50 -18.17
CA ARG A 38 -6.53 0.50 -18.71
C ARG A 38 -6.05 0.16 -20.12
N ARG A 39 -5.91 -1.13 -20.47
CA ARG A 39 -5.48 -1.54 -21.82
C ARG A 39 -6.50 -1.23 -22.92
N THR A 40 -7.78 -1.09 -22.59
CA THR A 40 -8.82 -0.66 -23.55
C THR A 40 -8.88 0.86 -23.75
N ALA A 41 -8.20 1.66 -22.92
CA ALA A 41 -8.24 3.12 -22.98
C ALA A 41 -7.00 3.77 -23.62
N VAL A 42 -5.96 3.00 -23.99
CA VAL A 42 -4.69 3.53 -24.57
C VAL A 42 -4.46 3.00 -25.99
N ALA A 43 -5.54 2.73 -26.74
CA ALA A 43 -5.48 2.56 -28.19
C ALA A 43 -5.77 3.91 -28.87
N GLY A 44 -4.89 4.88 -28.69
CA GLY A 44 -5.06 6.19 -29.31
C GLY A 44 -4.16 7.25 -28.71
N VAL A 45 -2.88 7.23 -29.08
CA VAL A 45 -2.06 8.38 -29.51
C VAL A 45 -0.63 7.84 -29.71
N ALA A 46 -0.20 7.81 -30.96
CA ALA A 46 1.18 7.63 -31.36
C ALA A 46 1.73 8.99 -31.79
N THR A 47 2.97 9.35 -31.42
CA THR A 47 3.95 10.05 -32.29
C THR A 47 5.35 10.20 -31.66
N LEU A 48 6.30 9.46 -32.25
CA LEU A 48 7.67 9.79 -32.71
C LEU A 48 8.49 10.98 -32.15
N GLY A 49 9.78 10.68 -31.87
CA GLY A 49 10.97 11.52 -32.19
C GLY A 49 11.77 12.07 -30.99
N VAL A 50 13.11 12.21 -30.93
CA VAL A 50 14.29 11.92 -31.78
C VAL A 50 15.54 11.93 -30.84
N LEU A 51 16.58 11.19 -31.24
CA LEU A 51 17.98 11.14 -30.75
C LEU A 51 18.67 12.48 -30.40
N ALA A 52 19.51 12.49 -29.35
CA ALA A 52 20.77 13.27 -29.22
C ALA A 52 21.54 12.77 -27.96
N VAL A 53 22.60 11.96 -28.08
CA VAL A 53 24.02 12.33 -28.30
C VAL A 53 24.66 13.10 -27.12
N GLY A 54 25.62 12.44 -26.46
CA GLY A 54 26.86 13.07 -25.99
C GLY A 54 26.87 13.66 -24.58
N GLY A 55 27.67 13.09 -23.68
CA GLY A 55 27.87 13.66 -22.35
C GLY A 55 28.98 12.99 -21.52
N THR A 56 30.17 12.88 -22.10
CA THR A 56 31.49 13.07 -21.46
C THR A 56 31.78 12.38 -20.11
N VAL A 57 32.59 11.33 -20.17
CA VAL A 57 33.38 10.80 -19.05
C VAL A 57 34.45 11.86 -18.70
N VAL A 58 34.34 12.48 -17.53
CA VAL A 58 35.43 13.28 -16.95
C VAL A 58 36.13 12.41 -15.92
N ALA A 59 37.19 11.73 -16.37
CA ALA A 59 38.21 11.21 -15.48
C ALA A 59 39.26 12.32 -15.28
N LEU A 60 39.22 12.97 -14.12
CA LEU A 60 40.31 13.78 -13.55
C LEU A 60 40.68 13.08 -12.23
N ALA A 61 41.73 12.27 -12.19
CA ALA A 61 43.15 12.63 -12.13
C ALA A 61 43.65 12.84 -10.69
N SER A 62 44.86 12.31 -10.48
CA SER A 62 45.81 12.56 -9.37
C SER A 62 45.51 11.97 -8.01
N GLY A 63 46.48 11.19 -7.54
CA GLY A 63 46.62 10.80 -6.16
C GLY A 63 47.15 11.92 -5.28
N ASP A 64 46.97 11.72 -3.98
CA ASP A 64 47.84 12.22 -2.92
C ASP A 64 47.62 11.35 -1.68
N ASP A 65 48.70 10.96 -1.02
CA ASP A 65 48.70 10.24 0.25
C ASP A 65 48.25 11.20 1.36
N GLY A 66 46.99 11.09 1.79
CA GLY A 66 46.48 11.93 2.87
C GLY A 66 45.15 11.41 3.38
N THR A 67 45.18 10.82 4.59
CA THR A 67 44.08 10.58 5.52
C THR A 67 42.68 10.77 4.93
N ALA A 68 42.07 9.68 4.45
CA ALA A 68 40.66 9.71 4.05
C ALA A 68 39.83 10.29 5.21
N PRO A 69 39.02 11.34 5.00
CA PRO A 69 38.08 11.76 6.01
C PRO A 69 37.15 10.56 6.23
N SER A 70 37.08 10.06 7.47
CA SER A 70 36.03 9.10 7.81
C SER A 70 34.72 9.82 7.57
N VAL A 71 34.07 9.51 6.45
CA VAL A 71 32.70 9.94 6.19
C VAL A 71 31.90 9.29 7.30
N ALA A 72 31.51 10.08 8.30
CA ALA A 72 30.53 9.66 9.29
C ALA A 72 29.29 9.25 8.49
N SER A 73 29.09 7.95 8.38
CA SER A 73 27.85 7.40 7.86
C SER A 73 26.86 7.64 8.98
N ASP A 74 26.11 8.73 8.87
CA ASP A 74 24.95 8.98 9.72
C ASP A 74 24.00 7.82 9.45
N THR A 75 24.09 6.76 10.26
CA THR A 75 23.09 5.70 10.28
C THR A 75 21.81 6.39 10.71
N GLY A 76 21.00 6.78 9.72
CA GLY A 76 19.71 7.40 9.93
C GLY A 76 18.97 6.63 11.03
N SER A 77 18.43 7.36 12.00
CA SER A 77 17.65 6.75 13.07
C SER A 77 16.50 5.96 12.44
N ALA A 78 16.21 4.78 13.00
CA ALA A 78 15.08 3.99 12.54
C ALA A 78 13.78 4.80 12.68
N PRO A 79 12.80 4.60 11.78
CA PRO A 79 11.51 5.28 11.88
C PRO A 79 10.86 5.03 13.24
N VAL A 80 10.31 6.08 13.85
CA VAL A 80 9.57 6.01 15.10
C VAL A 80 8.09 6.09 14.78
N SER A 81 7.34 5.04 15.14
CA SER A 81 5.90 4.99 14.97
C SER A 81 5.17 5.26 16.29
N THR A 82 4.16 6.11 16.21
CA THR A 82 3.14 6.33 17.26
C THR A 82 1.75 5.98 16.75
N LEU A 83 1.67 5.26 15.62
CA LEU A 83 0.41 4.88 15.00
C LEU A 83 -0.32 3.85 15.86
N VAL A 84 -1.57 4.16 16.19
CA VAL A 84 -2.45 3.33 17.01
C VAL A 84 -3.75 3.09 16.26
N MET A 85 -4.11 1.81 16.11
CA MET A 85 -5.44 1.38 15.71
C MET A 85 -6.35 1.31 16.93
N THR A 86 -7.59 1.79 16.81
CA THR A 86 -8.63 1.68 17.84
C THR A 86 -9.85 0.96 17.26
N ARG A 87 -10.31 -0.07 17.96
CA ARG A 87 -11.48 -0.88 17.62
C ARG A 87 -12.77 -0.24 18.15
N PRO A 88 -13.95 -0.66 17.67
CA PRO A 88 -15.23 -0.16 18.17
C PRO A 88 -15.48 -0.38 19.67
N ASP A 89 -14.86 -1.42 20.26
CA ASP A 89 -14.92 -1.70 21.70
C ASP A 89 -13.97 -0.82 22.54
N GLY A 90 -13.20 0.05 21.89
CA GLY A 90 -12.21 0.93 22.50
C GLY A 90 -10.86 0.29 22.75
N SER A 91 -10.68 -1.00 22.44
CA SER A 91 -9.36 -1.64 22.51
C SER A 91 -8.42 -1.10 21.44
N THR A 92 -7.14 -1.03 21.78
CA THR A 92 -6.12 -0.42 20.93
C THR A 92 -5.01 -1.39 20.55
N TYR A 93 -4.36 -1.12 19.42
CA TYR A 93 -3.14 -1.80 19.00
C TYR A 93 -2.13 -0.76 18.48
N ALA A 94 -0.93 -0.74 19.06
CA ALA A 94 0.16 0.12 18.60
C ALA A 94 0.98 -0.59 17.53
N PHE A 95 1.25 0.09 16.41
CA PHE A 95 2.12 -0.44 15.37
C PHE A 95 3.56 0.00 15.63
N GLU A 96 4.34 -0.91 16.20
CA GLU A 96 5.77 -0.74 16.43
C GLU A 96 6.59 -1.29 15.23
N ASP A 97 7.90 -1.01 15.22
CA ASP A 97 8.86 -1.53 14.23
C ASP A 97 8.46 -1.33 12.76
N VAL A 98 7.87 -0.18 12.45
CA VAL A 98 7.44 0.16 11.08
C VAL A 98 8.67 0.35 10.18
N THR A 99 8.75 -0.46 9.13
CA THR A 99 9.81 -0.38 8.13
C THR A 99 9.41 0.60 7.03
N VAL A 100 10.27 1.57 6.72
CA VAL A 100 10.14 2.46 5.56
C VAL A 100 11.10 2.04 4.46
N THR A 101 10.61 1.91 3.23
CA THR A 101 11.44 1.49 2.08
C THR A 101 10.92 2.07 0.76
N CYS A 102 11.80 2.18 -0.23
CA CYS A 102 11.44 2.45 -1.63
C CYS A 102 11.65 1.23 -2.55
N THR A 103 11.86 0.06 -1.95
CA THR A 103 11.81 -1.23 -2.64
C THR A 103 10.51 -1.91 -2.27
N ALA A 104 9.73 -2.33 -3.28
CA ALA A 104 8.48 -3.03 -3.05
C ALA A 104 8.72 -4.27 -2.17
N PRO A 105 7.92 -4.49 -1.11
CA PRO A 105 8.05 -5.68 -0.29
C PRO A 105 7.71 -6.92 -1.12
N ALA A 106 8.29 -8.08 -0.79
CA ALA A 106 8.17 -9.31 -1.59
C ALA A 106 6.72 -9.81 -1.80
N TRP A 107 5.78 -9.33 -0.99
CA TRP A 107 4.36 -9.68 -1.04
C TRP A 107 3.50 -8.64 -1.77
N ASP A 108 4.07 -7.52 -2.21
CA ASP A 108 3.42 -6.52 -3.07
C ASP A 108 3.96 -6.66 -4.49
N ASP A 109 3.06 -6.86 -5.46
CA ASP A 109 3.39 -7.01 -6.88
C ASP A 109 3.38 -5.67 -7.64
N THR A 110 3.20 -4.56 -6.94
CA THR A 110 3.23 -3.21 -7.51
C THR A 110 4.64 -2.85 -7.98
N GLU A 111 4.75 -2.28 -9.19
CA GLU A 111 6.04 -1.79 -9.71
C GLU A 111 6.67 -0.76 -8.76
N ALA A 112 7.97 -0.92 -8.49
CA ALA A 112 8.61 -0.19 -7.41
C ALA A 112 8.90 1.30 -7.74
N ALA A 113 8.93 1.66 -9.02
CA ALA A 113 9.46 2.95 -9.48
C ALA A 113 8.67 4.14 -8.92
N GLY A 114 9.38 5.05 -8.24
CA GLY A 114 8.83 6.30 -7.71
C GLY A 114 7.88 6.14 -6.52
N ARG A 115 7.92 4.99 -5.83
CA ARG A 115 7.04 4.68 -4.70
C ARG A 115 7.80 4.50 -3.40
N ILE A 116 7.06 4.71 -2.32
CA ILE A 116 7.52 4.49 -0.95
C ILE A 116 6.48 3.66 -0.20
N TRP A 117 6.96 2.80 0.69
CA TRP A 117 6.16 1.93 1.54
C TRP A 117 6.50 2.17 3.00
N ALA A 118 5.49 2.03 3.86
CA ALA A 118 5.69 1.78 5.28
C ALA A 118 4.84 0.59 5.71
N PHE A 119 5.39 -0.33 6.48
CA PHE A 119 4.63 -1.47 6.99
C PHE A 119 5.15 -1.94 8.34
N SER A 120 4.24 -2.37 9.22
CA SER A 120 4.61 -3.04 10.46
C SER A 120 5.02 -4.50 10.17
N PRO A 121 5.64 -5.21 11.14
CA PRO A 121 5.81 -6.65 11.05
C PRO A 121 4.49 -7.35 10.71
N ARG A 122 4.60 -8.38 9.88
CA ARG A 122 3.45 -9.14 9.39
C ARG A 122 3.60 -10.60 9.78
N HIS A 123 2.77 -11.06 10.70
CA HIS A 123 2.73 -12.45 11.15
C HIS A 123 1.59 -13.17 10.44
N VAL A 124 1.94 -14.16 9.61
CA VAL A 124 0.99 -14.94 8.80
C VAL A 124 1.11 -16.41 9.12
N GLU A 125 0.00 -17.04 9.49
CA GLU A 125 -0.09 -18.48 9.68
C GLU A 125 -1.23 -19.04 8.82
N GLY A 126 -0.94 -20.11 8.08
CA GLY A 126 -1.95 -20.76 7.21
C GLY A 126 -2.58 -19.82 6.17
N GLY A 127 -1.88 -18.75 5.76
CA GLY A 127 -2.39 -17.74 4.82
C GLY A 127 -3.18 -16.60 5.45
N HIS A 128 -3.28 -16.54 6.78
CA HIS A 128 -4.05 -15.54 7.51
C HIS A 128 -3.14 -14.68 8.39
N ALA A 129 -3.41 -13.37 8.45
CA ALA A 129 -2.78 -12.50 9.44
C ALA A 129 -3.24 -12.92 10.84
N VAL A 130 -2.31 -13.29 11.71
CA VAL A 130 -2.60 -13.70 13.09
C VAL A 130 -2.47 -12.55 14.10
N GLU A 131 -1.82 -11.47 13.68
CA GLU A 131 -1.69 -10.22 14.42
C GLU A 131 -2.11 -9.05 13.53
N PRO A 132 -2.54 -7.92 14.11
CA PRO A 132 -2.82 -6.72 13.33
C PRO A 132 -1.57 -6.25 12.58
N PHE A 133 -1.74 -5.86 11.33
CA PHE A 133 -0.65 -5.26 10.55
C PHE A 133 -1.10 -4.00 9.81
N LEU A 134 -0.18 -3.06 9.70
CA LEU A 134 -0.32 -1.79 8.99
C LEU A 134 0.44 -1.84 7.68
N TYR A 135 -0.14 -1.25 6.65
CA TYR A 135 0.51 -1.03 5.36
C TYR A 135 0.17 0.34 4.79
N PHE A 136 1.19 1.04 4.33
CA PHE A 136 1.12 2.27 3.58
C PHE A 136 1.88 2.10 2.26
N GLN A 137 1.33 2.65 1.19
CA GLN A 137 2.00 2.82 -0.08
C GLN A 137 1.70 4.20 -0.62
N GLY A 138 2.70 4.86 -1.22
CA GLY A 138 2.44 6.09 -1.95
C GLY A 138 3.42 6.36 -3.09
N VAL A 139 3.01 7.23 -4.02
CA VAL A 139 3.81 7.72 -5.15
C VAL A 139 4.49 9.01 -4.71
N VAL A 140 5.82 8.97 -4.55
CA VAL A 140 6.60 10.05 -3.91
C VAL A 140 6.36 11.40 -4.56
N ASP A 141 6.36 11.46 -5.90
CA ASP A 141 6.14 12.72 -6.63
C ASP A 141 4.75 13.31 -6.43
N GLU A 142 3.76 12.49 -6.08
CA GLU A 142 2.38 12.92 -5.87
C GLU A 142 2.11 13.30 -4.41
N ILE A 143 2.89 12.78 -3.45
CA ILE A 143 2.66 12.99 -2.01
C ILE A 143 3.71 13.87 -1.33
N ARG A 144 4.85 14.13 -1.96
CA ARG A 144 5.89 15.00 -1.40
C ARG A 144 5.39 16.44 -1.24
N GLY A 145 5.93 17.15 -0.24
CA GLY A 145 5.68 18.57 -0.04
C GLY A 145 4.54 18.92 0.93
N GLY A 146 4.27 18.09 1.93
CA GLY A 146 3.31 18.44 2.99
C GLY A 146 1.85 18.22 2.62
N ARG A 147 1.54 17.20 1.81
CA ARG A 147 0.20 16.96 1.27
C ARG A 147 -0.71 16.28 2.29
N THR A 148 -1.92 16.82 2.47
CA THR A 148 -3.01 16.14 3.17
C THR A 148 -3.93 15.47 2.16
N VAL A 149 -4.28 14.21 2.42
CA VAL A 149 -5.24 13.42 1.65
C VAL A 149 -6.41 13.09 2.55
N ASP A 150 -7.61 13.47 2.11
CA ASP A 150 -8.84 13.09 2.79
C ASP A 150 -9.12 11.60 2.55
N VAL A 151 -9.37 10.87 3.63
CA VAL A 151 -9.95 9.53 3.56
C VAL A 151 -11.42 9.73 3.23
N THR A 152 -11.76 9.67 1.94
CA THR A 152 -13.13 9.84 1.48
C THR A 152 -13.77 8.50 1.18
N SER A 153 -15.05 8.41 1.55
CA SER A 153 -15.95 7.28 1.34
C SER A 153 -16.36 7.03 -0.11
N ASN A 154 -15.98 7.91 -1.05
CA ASN A 154 -16.55 7.97 -2.40
C ASN A 154 -15.95 6.94 -3.38
N GLY A 155 -15.20 5.95 -2.87
CA GLY A 155 -14.64 4.88 -3.66
C GLY A 155 -13.47 5.32 -4.56
N PRO A 156 -12.90 4.38 -5.33
CA PRO A 156 -11.64 4.55 -6.03
C PRO A 156 -11.68 5.55 -7.20
N ASP A 157 -12.87 6.07 -7.55
CA ASP A 157 -13.09 6.93 -8.72
C ASP A 157 -13.00 8.44 -8.40
N ASP A 158 -13.24 8.85 -7.14
CA ASP A 158 -13.23 10.27 -6.71
C ASP A 158 -12.02 10.67 -5.87
N ASN A 159 -11.26 9.69 -5.40
CA ASN A 159 -9.99 9.94 -4.74
C ASN A 159 -8.90 9.91 -5.84
N PRO A 160 -7.86 10.77 -5.80
CA PRO A 160 -6.59 10.47 -6.46
C PRO A 160 -5.91 9.19 -5.88
N ALA A 161 -6.69 8.16 -5.50
CA ALA A 161 -6.41 6.87 -4.85
C ALA A 161 -5.40 5.96 -5.55
N GLY A 162 -4.61 6.49 -6.49
CA GLY A 162 -3.36 5.89 -6.93
C GLY A 162 -2.13 6.47 -6.24
N ALA A 163 -2.24 7.68 -5.68
CA ALA A 163 -1.17 8.42 -5.03
C ALA A 163 -0.78 7.83 -3.68
N LEU A 164 -1.77 7.31 -2.94
CA LEU A 164 -1.61 6.83 -1.57
C LEU A 164 -2.66 5.77 -1.23
N VAL A 165 -2.23 4.73 -0.53
CA VAL A 165 -3.08 3.70 0.08
C VAL A 165 -2.62 3.52 1.52
N LEU A 166 -3.55 3.64 2.47
CA LEU A 166 -3.39 3.20 3.84
C LEU A 166 -4.32 2.01 4.08
N PHE A 167 -3.77 0.92 4.61
CA PHE A 167 -4.46 -0.34 4.81
C PHE A 167 -4.11 -0.91 6.18
N MET A 168 -5.08 -1.56 6.81
CA MET A 168 -4.83 -2.40 7.99
C MET A 168 -5.60 -3.71 7.86
N ALA A 169 -5.02 -4.77 8.41
CA ALA A 169 -5.78 -5.97 8.73
C ALA A 169 -5.79 -6.17 10.24
N ASP A 170 -6.96 -6.49 10.79
CA ASP A 170 -7.14 -6.78 12.22
C ASP A 170 -7.77 -8.16 12.41
N SER A 171 -7.15 -8.98 13.25
CA SER A 171 -7.59 -10.35 13.57
C SER A 171 -7.77 -10.49 15.09
N PRO A 172 -8.76 -9.83 15.71
CA PRO A 172 -8.82 -9.70 17.16
C PRO A 172 -8.90 -11.06 17.90
N ASP A 173 -9.45 -12.10 17.25
CA ASP A 173 -9.61 -13.43 17.86
C ASP A 173 -8.91 -14.55 17.08
N GLY A 174 -7.92 -14.24 16.24
CA GLY A 174 -7.29 -15.24 15.37
C GLY A 174 -8.26 -15.93 14.40
N THR A 175 -9.42 -15.31 14.15
CA THR A 175 -10.41 -15.85 13.20
C THR A 175 -9.79 -15.95 11.80
N ARG A 176 -10.22 -16.94 11.01
CA ARG A 176 -9.69 -17.19 9.65
C ARG A 176 -9.96 -16.06 8.64
N ARG A 177 -10.53 -14.93 9.07
CA ARG A 177 -10.79 -13.79 8.19
C ARG A 177 -10.64 -12.49 8.95
N ALA A 178 -9.42 -11.96 8.90
CA ALA A 178 -9.08 -10.62 9.34
C ALA A 178 -10.10 -9.61 8.79
N ASN A 179 -10.45 -8.62 9.60
CA ASN A 179 -11.11 -7.42 9.12
C ASN A 179 -10.08 -6.62 8.32
N GLU A 180 -10.36 -6.37 7.05
CA GLU A 180 -9.46 -5.64 6.14
C GLU A 180 -10.07 -4.25 5.93
N VAL A 181 -9.37 -3.21 6.36
CA VAL A 181 -9.82 -1.82 6.22
C VAL A 181 -8.85 -1.03 5.36
N SER A 182 -9.36 -0.08 4.59
CA SER A 182 -8.54 0.67 3.63
C SER A 182 -9.03 2.10 3.44
N SER A 183 -8.11 3.03 3.21
CA SER A 183 -8.41 4.41 2.81
C SER A 183 -9.05 4.50 1.43
N THR A 184 -9.10 3.40 0.69
CA THR A 184 -9.72 3.30 -0.64
C THR A 184 -10.96 2.42 -0.66
N ALA A 185 -11.33 1.84 0.48
CA ALA A 185 -12.56 1.07 0.61
C ALA A 185 -13.78 1.99 0.47
N SER A 186 -14.80 1.51 -0.25
CA SER A 186 -16.10 2.18 -0.26
C SER A 186 -16.82 1.91 1.07
N GLY A 187 -17.23 2.95 1.78
CA GLY A 187 -17.87 2.79 3.10
C GLY A 187 -17.88 4.08 3.89
N SER A 188 -18.00 4.03 5.21
CA SER A 188 -18.07 5.21 6.10
C SER A 188 -16.70 5.83 6.44
N GLY A 189 -15.67 5.56 5.63
CA GLY A 189 -14.33 6.08 5.84
C GLY A 189 -14.30 7.61 5.86
N SER A 190 -13.53 8.17 6.79
CA SER A 190 -13.43 9.61 7.03
C SER A 190 -12.08 9.99 7.65
N GLY A 191 -11.80 11.30 7.74
CA GLY A 191 -10.56 11.82 8.32
C GLY A 191 -9.46 12.03 7.28
N THR A 192 -8.20 12.05 7.72
CA THR A 192 -7.07 12.49 6.89
C THR A 192 -5.80 11.70 7.10
N VAL A 193 -4.98 11.67 6.06
CA VAL A 193 -3.57 11.27 6.10
C VAL A 193 -2.74 12.44 5.57
N ARG A 194 -1.91 13.02 6.43
CA ARG A 194 -0.97 14.09 6.08
C ARG A 194 0.43 13.51 5.88
N VAL A 195 0.95 13.62 4.67
CA VAL A 195 2.34 13.30 4.34
C VAL A 195 3.18 14.53 4.61
N VAL A 196 3.88 14.56 5.73
CA VAL A 196 4.77 15.66 6.13
C VAL A 196 5.98 15.68 5.21
N ARG A 197 6.56 14.50 4.97
CA ARG A 197 7.75 14.32 4.14
C ARG A 197 7.73 12.95 3.47
N ALA A 198 8.17 12.89 2.22
CA ALA A 198 8.41 11.64 1.51
C ALA A 198 9.62 11.82 0.57
N SER A 199 10.60 10.92 0.64
CA SER A 199 11.73 10.87 -0.28
C SER A 199 12.26 9.44 -0.41
N CYS A 200 12.80 9.09 -1.57
CA CYS A 200 13.62 7.89 -1.75
C CYS A 200 15.12 8.19 -1.84
N ASP A 201 15.49 9.46 -2.00
CA ASP A 201 16.87 9.90 -2.23
C ASP A 201 17.34 10.89 -1.14
N PRO A 202 18.59 10.78 -0.65
CA PRO A 202 19.51 9.64 -0.80
C PRO A 202 19.14 8.44 0.09
N THR A 203 18.15 8.58 0.97
CA THR A 203 17.68 7.55 1.91
C THR A 203 16.16 7.63 1.99
N PRO A 204 15.45 6.49 2.05
CA PRO A 204 14.01 6.49 2.25
C PRO A 204 13.62 7.24 3.52
N VAL A 205 12.75 8.25 3.37
CA VAL A 205 12.16 9.00 4.47
C VAL A 205 10.67 9.10 4.22
N LEU A 206 9.87 8.74 5.21
CA LEU A 206 8.43 8.90 5.19
C LEU A 206 7.96 9.39 6.56
N GLU A 207 7.51 10.64 6.60
CA GLU A 207 6.91 11.24 7.79
C GLU A 207 5.41 11.41 7.54
N LEU A 208 4.58 10.81 8.40
CA LEU A 208 3.12 10.80 8.29
C LEU A 208 2.46 11.30 9.57
N GLU A 209 1.31 11.92 9.42
CA GLU A 209 0.32 12.07 10.48
C GLU A 209 -1.00 11.52 9.99
N VAL A 210 -1.64 10.70 10.81
CA VAL A 210 -2.89 10.03 10.49
C VAL A 210 -3.89 10.38 11.57
N ASP A 211 -5.10 10.73 11.16
CA ASP A 211 -6.29 10.79 12.00
C ASP A 211 -7.49 10.44 11.11
N ALA A 212 -7.80 9.15 11.04
CA ALA A 212 -8.76 8.62 10.09
C ALA A 212 -9.52 7.41 10.62
N THR A 213 -10.73 7.24 10.09
CA THR A 213 -11.51 6.01 10.17
C THR A 213 -11.43 5.32 8.82
N LEU A 214 -10.87 4.11 8.78
CA LEU A 214 -10.77 3.32 7.56
C LEU A 214 -11.98 2.39 7.44
N ALA A 215 -12.62 2.44 6.27
CA ALA A 215 -13.77 1.60 5.99
C ALA A 215 -13.37 0.14 5.79
N SER A 216 -14.19 -0.77 6.29
CA SER A 216 -14.02 -2.21 6.03
C SER A 216 -14.31 -2.56 4.57
N GLU A 217 -13.41 -3.33 3.97
CA GLU A 217 -13.61 -3.98 2.66
C GLU A 217 -14.58 -5.19 2.75
N LEU A 218 -14.86 -5.67 3.95
CA LEU A 218 -15.74 -6.79 4.24
C LEU A 218 -17.10 -6.31 4.74
N ARG A 219 -18.15 -6.65 4.00
CA ARG A 219 -19.53 -6.33 4.40
C ARG A 219 -19.86 -6.85 5.80
N GLY A 220 -20.45 -5.98 6.62
CA GLY A 220 -20.90 -6.32 7.96
C GLY A 220 -19.78 -6.44 9.00
N ARG A 221 -18.58 -5.95 8.68
CA ARG A 221 -17.51 -5.73 9.64
C ARG A 221 -17.38 -4.24 9.93
N ASP A 222 -16.86 -3.94 11.11
CA ASP A 222 -16.72 -2.58 11.58
C ASP A 222 -15.56 -1.85 10.91
N ASP A 223 -15.70 -0.54 10.84
CA ASP A 223 -14.60 0.35 10.48
C ASP A 223 -13.61 0.45 11.65
N LEU A 224 -12.36 0.82 11.35
CA LEU A 224 -11.32 0.94 12.36
C LEU A 224 -10.73 2.35 12.34
N GLN A 225 -10.58 2.94 13.52
CA GLN A 225 -9.89 4.22 13.66
C GLN A 225 -8.38 3.98 13.70
N VAL A 226 -7.63 4.88 13.08
CA VAL A 226 -6.18 4.97 13.17
C VAL A 226 -5.78 6.41 13.44
N SER A 227 -4.89 6.59 14.39
CA SER A 227 -4.35 7.91 14.72
C SER A 227 -2.87 7.83 15.10
N GLY A 228 -2.15 8.94 14.99
CA GLY A 228 -0.75 9.04 15.37
C GLY A 228 0.14 9.41 14.19
N GLY A 229 1.44 9.19 14.33
CA GLY A 229 2.42 9.56 13.31
C GLY A 229 3.55 8.55 13.11
N LEU A 230 4.23 8.72 11.98
CA LEU A 230 5.48 8.05 11.64
C LEU A 230 6.52 9.14 11.43
N HIS A 231 7.69 9.03 12.06
CA HIS A 231 8.76 10.04 12.06
C HIS A 231 10.12 9.43 11.74
#